data_AF-A0A2D5ZEY6-F1
#
_entry.id   AF-A0A2D5ZEY6-F1
#
_cell.length_a   1.000
_cell.length_b   1.000
_cell.length_c   1.000
_cell.angle_alpha   90.00
_cell.angle_beta   90.00
_cell.angle_gamma   90.00
#
_symmetry.space_group_name_H-M   'P 1'
#
loop_
_entity.id
_entity.type
_entity.pdbx_description
1 polymer ?
#
loop_
_entity_poly.entity_id
_entity_poly.type
_entity_poly.pdbx_seq_one_letter_code
_entity_poly.pdbx_strand_id
1 'polypeptide(L)'
;MIERQRRDYSWQFNYLGADPNTFDDAMRMGIARGSTARFLAAQSGQAFSSASGTLARMRHASRRGRDVRSDFTPDERRSMGGSDDPEDDDRRPS
;
A
#
# COMPACT_ATOMS: atom_id res chain seq x y z
N MET A 1 11.19 10.92 9.90
CA MET A 1 12.22 10.51 8.91
C MET A 1 11.67 10.57 7.48
N ILE A 2 10.50 9.96 7.22
CA ILE A 2 9.85 9.95 5.91
C ILE A 2 9.58 11.35 5.35
N GLU A 3 9.13 12.30 6.17
CA GLU A 3 8.78 13.66 5.69
C GLU A 3 9.95 14.40 5.03
N ARG A 4 11.15 14.34 5.64
CA ARG A 4 12.36 14.93 5.05
C ARG A 4 12.72 14.28 3.72
N GLN A 5 12.58 12.95 3.62
CA GLN A 5 12.90 12.22 2.40
C GLN A 5 11.90 12.49 1.26
N ARG A 6 10.61 12.64 1.59
CA ARG A 6 9.58 13.07 0.63
C ARG A 6 9.86 14.48 0.11
N ARG A 7 10.19 15.43 0.99
CA ARG A 7 10.42 16.82 0.61
C ARG A 7 11.73 17.03 -0.13
N ASP A 8 12.83 16.50 0.40
CA ASP A 8 14.17 16.85 -0.08
C ASP A 8 14.60 15.97 -1.27
N TYR A 9 14.06 14.74 -1.38
CA TYR A 9 14.43 13.78 -2.43
C TYR A 9 13.25 13.26 -3.25
N SER A 10 12.04 13.79 -3.02
CA SER A 10 10.83 13.34 -3.73
C SER A 10 10.56 11.84 -3.61
N TRP A 11 11.00 11.21 -2.51
CA TRP A 11 10.78 9.78 -2.29
C TRP A 11 9.30 9.49 -2.09
N GLN A 12 8.85 8.37 -2.65
CA GLN A 12 7.50 7.87 -2.52
C GLN A 12 7.57 6.53 -1.78
N PHE A 13 6.67 6.31 -0.83
CA PHE A 13 6.70 5.14 0.04
C PHE A 13 5.42 4.34 -0.08
N ASN A 14 5.58 3.04 -0.24
CA ASN A 14 4.52 2.05 -0.16
C ASN A 14 4.81 1.12 1.00
N TYR A 15 3.81 0.86 1.83
CA TYR A 15 3.89 -0.11 2.92
C TYR A 15 2.96 -1.28 2.65
N LEU A 16 3.52 -2.49 2.68
CA LEU A 16 2.79 -3.74 2.55
C LEU A 16 3.10 -4.61 3.75
N GLY A 17 2.05 -5.15 4.38
CA GLY A 17 2.19 -6.07 5.50
C GLY A 17 1.15 -7.17 5.45
N ALA A 18 1.50 -8.33 6.00
CA ALA A 18 0.58 -9.46 6.14
C ALA A 18 -0.16 -9.44 7.48
N ASP A 19 0.26 -8.57 8.40
CA ASP A 19 -0.22 -8.53 9.78
C ASP A 19 -1.45 -7.63 9.94
N PRO A 20 -2.33 -7.90 10.93
CA PRO A 20 -3.47 -7.02 11.23
C PRO A 20 -3.07 -5.58 11.56
N ASN A 21 -1.91 -5.39 12.19
CA ASN A 21 -1.42 -4.08 12.63
C ASN A 21 -0.72 -3.28 11.52
N THR A 22 -0.71 -3.76 10.27
CA THR A 22 -0.03 -3.15 9.13
C THR A 22 -0.32 -1.65 8.98
N PHE A 23 -1.57 -1.23 9.21
CA PHE A 23 -1.96 0.17 9.09
C PHE A 23 -1.43 1.04 10.23
N ASP A 24 -1.50 0.55 11.47
CA ASP A 24 -0.99 1.28 12.62
C ASP A 24 0.53 1.44 12.55
N ASP A 25 1.23 0.40 12.11
CA ASP A 25 2.67 0.44 11.94
C ASP A 25 3.08 1.42 10.81
N ALA A 26 2.36 1.41 9.70
CA ALA A 26 2.56 2.38 8.61
C ALA A 26 2.33 3.82 9.07
N MET A 27 1.27 4.07 9.84
CA MET A 27 0.97 5.40 10.38
C MET A 27 2.06 5.88 11.34
N ARG A 28 2.59 5.01 12.20
CA ARG A 28 3.73 5.33 13.08
C ARG A 28 4.99 5.71 12.30
N MET A 29 5.16 5.17 11.10
CA MET A 29 6.26 5.53 10.19
C MET A 29 6.02 6.84 9.42
N GLY A 30 4.77 7.34 9.41
CA GLY A 30 4.35 8.51 8.65
C GLY A 30 3.95 8.20 7.20
N ILE A 31 3.56 6.95 6.91
CA ILE A 31 3.06 6.52 5.61
C ILE A 31 1.53 6.65 5.61
N ALA A 32 0.97 7.28 4.58
CA ALA A 32 -0.47 7.46 4.45
C ALA A 32 -1.19 6.12 4.25
N ARG A 33 -2.42 6.00 4.78
CA ARG A 33 -3.27 4.80 4.60
C ARG A 33 -3.48 4.46 3.12
N GLY A 34 -3.58 5.47 2.25
CA GLY A 34 -3.70 5.29 0.79
C GLY A 34 -2.51 4.52 0.18
N SER A 35 -1.30 4.75 0.69
CA SER A 35 -0.07 4.08 0.24
C SER A 35 0.27 2.86 1.09
N THR A 36 -0.68 2.39 1.89
CA THR A 36 -0.56 1.20 2.74
C THR A 36 -1.60 0.15 2.33
N ALA A 37 -1.21 -1.11 2.24
CA ALA A 37 -2.12 -2.23 2.00
C ALA A 37 -1.78 -3.44 2.88
N ARG A 38 -2.83 -4.09 3.41
CA ARG A 38 -2.71 -5.42 4.01
C ARG A 38 -2.89 -6.48 2.93
N PHE A 39 -2.13 -7.57 3.00
CA PHE A 39 -2.32 -8.72 2.12
C PHE A 39 -2.47 -10.02 2.92
N LEU A 40 -3.14 -11.03 2.36
CA LEU A 40 -3.14 -12.36 2.95
C LEU A 40 -1.83 -13.05 2.63
N ALA A 41 -1.16 -13.68 3.61
CA ALA A 41 0.12 -14.36 3.38
C ALA A 41 0.08 -15.42 2.25
N ALA A 42 -1.06 -16.13 2.13
CA ALA A 42 -1.31 -17.08 1.04
C ALA A 42 -1.40 -16.43 -0.35
N GLN A 43 -1.54 -15.10 -0.41
CA GLN A 43 -1.66 -14.29 -1.62
C GLN A 43 -0.45 -13.37 -1.84
N SER A 44 0.71 -13.74 -1.32
CA SER A 44 1.97 -13.00 -1.51
C SER A 44 2.32 -12.75 -2.98
N GLY A 45 1.98 -13.69 -3.88
CA GLY A 45 2.15 -13.52 -5.32
C GLY A 45 1.27 -12.39 -5.90
N GLN A 46 0.00 -12.31 -5.49
CA GLN A 46 -0.88 -11.21 -5.90
C GLN A 46 -0.43 -9.88 -5.29
N ALA A 47 0.00 -9.89 -4.03
CA ALA A 47 0.57 -8.73 -3.35
C ALA A 47 1.78 -8.15 -4.11
N PHE A 48 2.70 -9.02 -4.53
CA PHE A 48 3.85 -8.62 -5.33
C PHE A 48 3.44 -8.06 -6.71
N SER A 49 2.47 -8.71 -7.38
CA SER A 49 1.95 -8.25 -8.67
C SER A 49 1.33 -6.85 -8.56
N SER A 50 0.52 -6.61 -7.53
CA SER A 50 -0.16 -5.33 -7.31
C SER A 50 0.81 -4.23 -6.89
N ALA A 51 1.80 -4.52 -6.06
CA ALA A 51 2.91 -3.60 -5.78
C ALA A 51 3.69 -3.25 -7.05
N SER A 52 3.96 -4.24 -7.91
CA SER A 52 4.63 -4.02 -9.20
C SER A 52 3.80 -3.15 -10.15
N GLY A 53 2.47 -3.34 -10.17
CA GLY A 53 1.53 -2.52 -10.92
C GLY A 53 1.52 -1.07 -10.46
N THR A 54 1.52 -0.84 -9.15
CA THR A 54 1.64 0.50 -8.56
C THR A 54 2.94 1.18 -8.97
N LEU A 55 4.08 0.48 -8.89
CA LEU A 55 5.37 1.00 -9.34
C LEU A 55 5.41 1.32 -10.84
N ALA A 56 4.75 0.51 -11.67
CA ALA A 56 4.63 0.76 -13.10
C ALA A 56 3.81 2.04 -13.38
N ARG A 57 2.69 2.23 -12.67
CA ARG A 57 1.88 3.46 -12.73
C ARG A 57 2.67 4.69 -12.32
N MET A 58 3.42 4.61 -11.22
CA MET A 58 4.27 5.71 -10.74
C MET A 58 5.35 6.10 -11.77
N ARG A 59 6.04 5.10 -12.34
CA ARG A 59 7.04 5.34 -13.40
C ARG A 59 6.41 5.97 -14.64
N HIS A 60 5.22 5.55 -15.03
CA HIS A 60 4.50 6.11 -16.16
C HIS A 60 4.07 7.57 -15.91
N ALA A 61 3.55 7.86 -14.71
CA ALA A 61 3.19 9.22 -14.31
C ALA A 61 4.41 10.14 -14.32
N SER A 62 5.52 9.71 -13.71
CA SER A 62 6.78 10.44 -13.68
C SER A 62 7.30 10.76 -15.08
N ARG A 63 7.33 9.78 -16.00
CA ARG A 63 7.76 9.97 -17.40
C ARG A 63 6.90 10.96 -18.17
N ARG A 64 5.64 11.16 -17.76
CA ARG A 64 4.69 12.10 -18.39
C ARG A 64 4.62 13.45 -17.68
N GLY A 65 5.48 13.69 -16.68
CA GLY A 65 5.43 14.91 -15.86
C GLY A 65 4.12 15.06 -15.07
N ARG A 66 3.43 13.96 -14.80
CA ARG A 66 2.20 13.93 -13.99
C ARG A 66 2.55 13.69 -12.53
N ASP A 67 1.61 14.07 -11.66
CA ASP A 67 1.68 13.80 -10.23
C ASP A 67 1.88 12.30 -9.96
N VAL A 68 2.88 11.97 -9.14
CA VAL A 68 3.24 10.58 -8.82
C VAL A 68 2.55 10.20 -7.52
N ARG A 69 1.48 9.41 -7.63
CA ARG A 69 0.74 8.90 -6.49
C ARG A 69 1.14 7.48 -6.17
N SER A 70 1.55 7.25 -4.92
CA SER A 70 1.87 5.93 -4.37
C SER A 70 0.64 5.18 -3.87
N ASP A 71 -0.56 5.73 -3.97
CA ASP A 71 -1.74 5.08 -3.41
C ASP A 71 -2.11 3.80 -4.18
N PHE A 72 -2.44 2.75 -3.41
CA PHE A 72 -3.03 1.52 -3.95
C PHE A 72 -4.48 1.77 -4.33
N THR A 73 -4.85 1.35 -5.53
CA THR A 73 -6.24 1.39 -6.01
C THR A 73 -7.10 0.35 -5.26
N PRO A 74 -8.44 0.53 -5.22
CA PRO A 74 -9.35 -0.46 -4.64
C PRO A 74 -9.21 -1.85 -5.29
N ASP A 75 -8.97 -1.92 -6.60
CA ASP A 75 -8.77 -3.19 -7.31
C ASP A 75 -7.46 -3.87 -6.92
N GLU A 76 -6.37 -3.11 -6.80
CA GLU A 76 -5.10 -3.62 -6.30
C GLU A 76 -5.27 -4.17 -4.89
N ARG A 77 -5.92 -3.43 -3.97
CA ARG A 77 -6.19 -3.89 -2.60
C ARG A 77 -7.00 -5.18 -2.56
N ARG A 78 -8.12 -5.24 -3.30
CA ARG A 78 -8.96 -6.44 -3.40
C ARG A 78 -8.19 -7.65 -3.91
N SER A 79 -7.31 -7.47 -4.88
CA SER A 79 -6.52 -8.58 -5.44
C SER A 79 -5.55 -9.20 -4.44
N MET A 80 -5.12 -8.45 -3.42
CA MET A 80 -4.24 -8.92 -2.35
C MET A 80 -5.01 -9.63 -1.22
N GLY A 81 -6.35 -9.61 -1.28
CA GLY A 81 -7.28 -10.25 -0.36
C GLY A 81 -7.23 -9.79 1.09
N GLY A 82 -6.39 -8.81 1.43
CA GLY A 82 -6.47 -8.15 2.72
C GLY A 82 -7.76 -7.34 2.77
N SER A 83 -8.57 -7.56 3.80
CA SER A 83 -9.65 -6.62 4.11
C SER A 83 -9.01 -5.35 4.64
N ASP A 84 -9.26 -4.25 3.93
CA ASP A 84 -8.96 -2.90 4.38
C ASP A 84 -10.11 -2.35 5.25
N ASP A 85 -11.21 -3.08 5.35
CA ASP A 85 -12.34 -2.77 6.23
C ASP A 85 -12.06 -3.27 7.65
N PRO A 86 -12.09 -2.37 8.66
CA PRO A 86 -11.92 -2.74 10.05
C PRO A 86 -13.06 -3.64 10.58
N GLU A 87 -14.19 -3.76 9.87
CA GLU A 87 -15.34 -4.57 10.26
C GLU A 87 -15.27 -6.04 9.80
N ASP A 88 -14.34 -6.40 8.90
CA ASP A 88 -14.23 -7.78 8.38
C ASP A 88 -13.39 -8.72 9.26
N ASP A 89 -12.61 -8.20 10.22
CA ASP A 89 -11.86 -9.04 11.16
C ASP A 89 -12.77 -9.65 12.26
N ASP A 90 -13.91 -9.00 12.56
CA ASP A 90 -14.90 -9.48 13.56
C ASP A 90 -15.84 -10.57 13.03
N ARG A 91 -15.75 -10.93 11.74
CA ARG A 91 -16.65 -11.91 11.09
C ARG A 91 -16.04 -13.29 10.86
N ARG A 92 -14.86 -13.58 11.42
CA ARG A 92 -14.29 -14.93 11.32
C ARG A 92 -14.97 -15.87 12.33
N PRO A 93 -15.63 -16.97 11.90
CA PRO A 93 -16.11 -17.98 12.83
C PRO A 93 -14.91 -18.63 13.53
N SER A 94 -15.05 -18.81 14.85
CA SER A 94 -14.07 -19.41 15.77
C SER A 94 -13.75 -20.86 15.43
#